data_AF-A0A2H0NE69-F1
#
_entry.id   AF-A0A2H0NE69-F1
#
_cell.length_a   1.000
_cell.length_b   1.000
_cell.length_c   1.000
_cell.angle_alpha   90.00
_cell.angle_beta   90.00
_cell.angle_gamma   90.00
#
_symmetry.space_group_name_H-M   'P 1'
#
loop_
_entity.id
_entity.type
_entity.pdbx_description
1 polymer ?
#
loop_
_entity_poly.entity_id
_entity_poly.type
_entity_poly.pdbx_seq_one_letter_code
_entity_poly.pdbx_strand_id
1 'polypeptide(L)'
;MRKIIFFATILILLPLYKLSAQEDAYPAGSLLALNEKGAAVYYIGEDGAKYIFPDDKTYFTWHDDFSNVEKVDIGELDEYPDGGVMPYKPSTKLITHANTVNVYAVEPNGVLRRIPSAEIAEELYGDNWGSMVQDIIPGYFSSSYTLGVDLSDKLPTGTLVKEEDEDDIYYIDSGIKKKFLDNTVFESNNLKAKDIMTIADASQYPDGISIKDKEELSLNFNKDQMFKYSDYELSYSVTYQPNMTTVVFKGAISTNLEIRKAVVYGIGPMKFNYNGNHYFTQTEGNYFEYLGDPIVINNFNQGLMITGGNTNSWLGSGMSNITTDLKDWIIWDKDQDKRVVNIHSQTTLIRPQF
;
A
#
# COMPACT_ATOMS: atom_id res chain seq x y z
N MET A 1 -19.80 -75.04 21.09
CA MET A 1 -18.91 -74.80 19.93
C MET A 1 -18.83 -73.30 19.69
N ARG A 2 -17.71 -72.65 20.00
CA ARG A 2 -17.50 -71.20 19.81
C ARG A 2 -16.78 -71.02 18.47
N LYS A 3 -17.41 -70.32 17.51
CA LYS A 3 -16.80 -69.97 16.22
C LYS A 3 -15.95 -68.72 16.39
N ILE A 4 -14.64 -68.84 16.15
CA ILE A 4 -13.70 -67.72 16.12
C ILE A 4 -13.66 -67.21 14.67
N ILE A 5 -14.03 -65.95 14.44
CA ILE A 5 -13.94 -65.30 13.14
C ILE A 5 -12.63 -64.51 13.12
N PHE A 6 -11.69 -64.91 12.27
CA PHE A 6 -10.48 -64.12 11.99
C PHE A 6 -10.83 -63.00 11.00
N PHE A 7 -10.71 -61.75 11.42
CA PHE A 7 -10.69 -60.60 10.53
C PHE A 7 -9.27 -60.46 9.96
N ALA A 8 -9.09 -60.76 8.68
CA ALA A 8 -7.86 -60.49 7.96
C ALA A 8 -7.88 -59.01 7.49
N THR A 9 -7.11 -58.17 8.16
CA THR A 9 -6.87 -56.78 7.75
C THR A 9 -5.96 -56.78 6.52
N ILE A 10 -6.53 -56.57 5.34
CA ILE A 10 -5.76 -56.27 4.12
C ILE A 10 -5.28 -54.82 4.24
N LEU A 11 -3.97 -54.64 4.45
CA LEU A 11 -3.31 -53.34 4.38
C LEU A 11 -3.05 -53.06 2.89
N ILE A 12 -3.90 -52.24 2.26
CA ILE A 12 -3.69 -51.79 0.88
C ILE A 12 -2.57 -50.75 0.91
N LEU A 13 -1.39 -51.14 0.43
CA LEU A 13 -0.27 -50.23 0.19
C LEU A 13 -0.64 -49.36 -1.02
N LEU A 14 -1.25 -48.20 -0.78
CA LEU A 14 -1.43 -47.20 -1.84
C LEU A 14 -0.03 -46.72 -2.25
N PRO A 15 0.32 -46.76 -3.56
CA PRO A 15 1.54 -46.10 -4.00
C PRO A 15 1.42 -44.62 -3.63
N LEU A 16 2.37 -44.11 -2.83
CA LEU A 16 2.57 -42.66 -2.72
C LEU A 16 2.99 -42.19 -4.11
N TYR A 17 2.03 -41.73 -4.90
CA TYR A 17 2.33 -40.89 -6.04
C TYR A 17 2.98 -39.63 -5.46
N LYS A 18 4.29 -39.47 -5.70
CA LYS A 18 4.91 -38.16 -5.52
C LYS A 18 4.17 -37.22 -6.47
N LEU A 19 3.36 -36.33 -5.93
CA LEU A 19 2.98 -35.11 -6.62
C LEU A 19 4.31 -34.37 -6.82
N SER A 20 4.92 -34.47 -8.01
CA SER A 20 5.95 -33.50 -8.35
C SER A 20 5.21 -32.20 -8.58
N ALA A 21 5.48 -31.19 -7.75
CA ALA A 21 5.23 -29.82 -8.19
C ALA A 21 5.97 -29.67 -9.53
N GLN A 22 5.24 -29.41 -10.60
CA GLN A 22 5.86 -28.95 -11.84
C GLN A 22 6.47 -27.61 -11.48
N GLU A 23 7.79 -27.52 -11.54
CA GLU A 23 8.49 -26.25 -11.41
C GLU A 23 8.09 -25.44 -12.65
N ASP A 24 7.45 -24.29 -12.45
CA ASP A 24 7.09 -23.40 -13.55
C ASP A 24 8.36 -23.14 -14.37
N ALA A 25 8.27 -23.27 -15.70
CA ALA A 25 9.43 -23.16 -16.57
C ALA A 25 10.15 -21.80 -16.43
N TYR A 26 9.40 -20.77 -16.03
CA TYR A 26 9.84 -19.39 -15.85
C TYR A 26 9.35 -18.88 -14.49
N PRO A 27 10.25 -18.44 -13.59
CA PRO A 27 9.87 -18.01 -12.25
C PRO A 27 9.13 -16.65 -12.25
N ALA A 28 8.52 -16.30 -11.12
CA ALA A 28 7.98 -14.96 -10.89
C ALA A 28 9.03 -13.88 -11.18
N GLY A 29 8.62 -12.79 -11.81
CA GLY A 29 9.49 -11.72 -12.31
C GLY A 29 9.90 -11.87 -13.77
N SER A 30 9.67 -13.04 -14.39
CA SER A 30 10.02 -13.29 -15.80
C SER A 30 9.18 -12.44 -16.74
N LEU A 31 9.77 -12.06 -17.89
CA LEU A 31 9.10 -11.37 -18.97
C LEU A 31 9.05 -12.27 -20.20
N LEU A 32 7.85 -12.66 -20.62
CA LEU A 32 7.65 -13.58 -21.73
C LEU A 32 6.96 -12.88 -22.91
N ALA A 33 7.29 -13.28 -24.12
CA ALA A 33 6.55 -12.90 -25.31
C ALA A 33 6.59 -14.02 -26.34
N LEU A 34 5.55 -14.12 -27.17
CA LEU A 34 5.55 -15.07 -28.27
C LEU A 34 6.73 -14.79 -29.22
N ASN A 35 7.25 -15.85 -29.83
CA ASN A 35 8.29 -15.80 -30.86
C ASN A 35 7.74 -15.30 -32.21
N GLU A 36 7.14 -14.11 -32.20
CA GLU A 36 6.60 -13.42 -33.37
C GLU A 36 6.85 -11.91 -33.26
N LYS A 37 6.81 -11.24 -34.42
CA LYS A 37 7.04 -9.79 -34.49
C LYS A 37 5.82 -9.04 -33.97
N GLY A 38 6.03 -8.18 -32.98
CA GLY A 38 4.95 -7.38 -32.38
C GLY A 38 4.10 -8.14 -31.36
N ALA A 39 4.60 -9.28 -30.87
CA ALA A 39 3.97 -10.02 -29.77
C ALA A 39 3.79 -9.12 -28.54
N ALA A 40 2.67 -9.31 -27.83
CA ALA A 40 2.48 -8.76 -26.50
C ALA A 40 3.53 -9.30 -25.53
N VAL A 41 3.93 -8.46 -24.56
CA VAL A 41 4.82 -8.86 -23.46
C VAL A 41 3.97 -9.17 -22.23
N TYR A 42 4.34 -10.23 -21.53
CA TYR A 42 3.69 -10.69 -20.31
C TYR A 42 4.69 -10.71 -19.16
N TYR A 43 4.27 -10.26 -17.99
CA TYR A 43 4.99 -10.40 -16.73
C TYR A 43 4.45 -11.61 -15.97
N ILE A 44 5.33 -12.46 -15.43
CA ILE A 44 4.93 -13.57 -14.56
C ILE A 44 4.89 -13.09 -13.11
N GLY A 45 3.69 -13.10 -12.51
CA GLY A 45 3.47 -12.69 -11.12
C GLY A 45 3.94 -13.70 -10.09
N GLU A 46 4.03 -13.24 -8.83
CA GLU A 46 4.32 -14.11 -7.68
C GLU A 46 3.24 -15.18 -7.44
N ASP A 47 2.04 -14.96 -7.98
CA ASP A 47 0.90 -15.88 -7.98
C ASP A 47 0.97 -16.93 -9.10
N GLY A 48 2.01 -16.90 -9.94
CA GLY A 48 2.17 -17.79 -11.09
C GLY A 48 1.29 -17.43 -12.28
N ALA A 49 0.61 -16.28 -12.27
CA ALA A 49 -0.21 -15.83 -13.40
C ALA A 49 0.58 -14.93 -14.37
N LYS A 50 0.19 -14.92 -15.65
CA LYS A 50 0.73 -14.01 -16.66
C LYS A 50 -0.09 -12.72 -16.74
N TYR A 51 0.60 -11.58 -16.70
CA TYR A 51 0.01 -10.24 -16.75
C TYR A 51 0.43 -9.53 -18.01
N ILE A 52 -0.52 -9.14 -18.85
CA ILE A 52 -0.22 -8.51 -20.13
C ILE A 52 0.16 -7.03 -19.94
N PHE A 53 1.23 -6.60 -20.60
CA PHE A 53 1.48 -5.18 -20.82
C PHE A 53 0.58 -4.68 -21.95
N PRO A 54 -0.30 -3.70 -21.70
CA PRO A 54 -1.30 -3.28 -22.68
C PRO A 54 -0.70 -2.53 -23.88
N ASP A 55 0.41 -1.84 -23.66
CA ASP A 55 1.18 -1.12 -24.67
C ASP A 55 2.66 -0.97 -24.25
N ASP A 56 3.47 -0.49 -25.19
CA ASP A 56 4.88 -0.21 -24.98
C ASP A 56 5.10 0.93 -23.98
N LYS A 57 4.24 1.96 -23.99
CA LYS A 57 4.30 3.08 -23.02
C LYS A 57 4.22 2.57 -21.57
N THR A 58 3.34 1.62 -21.29
CA THR A 58 3.20 0.98 -19.98
C THR A 58 4.44 0.16 -19.67
N TYR A 59 4.90 -0.68 -20.60
CA TYR A 59 6.11 -1.49 -20.44
C TYR A 59 7.34 -0.66 -20.07
N PHE A 60 7.57 0.46 -20.77
CA PHE A 60 8.73 1.33 -20.56
C PHE A 60 8.71 2.11 -19.22
N THR A 61 7.59 2.09 -18.50
CA THR A 61 7.57 2.57 -17.10
C THR A 61 8.23 1.57 -16.15
N TRP A 62 8.23 0.28 -16.48
CA TRP A 62 8.83 -0.79 -15.67
C TRP A 62 10.24 -1.16 -16.13
N HIS A 63 10.45 -1.23 -17.45
CA HIS A 63 11.69 -1.71 -18.06
C HIS A 63 12.30 -0.67 -19.00
N ASP A 64 13.59 -0.78 -19.29
CA ASP A 64 14.29 0.20 -20.13
C ASP A 64 14.32 -0.20 -21.61
N ASP A 65 14.33 -1.51 -21.87
CA ASP A 65 14.31 -2.13 -23.19
C ASP A 65 13.74 -3.55 -23.09
N PHE A 66 13.62 -4.21 -24.25
CA PHE A 66 13.10 -5.58 -24.35
C PHE A 66 14.19 -6.67 -24.21
N SER A 67 15.41 -6.35 -23.76
CA SER A 67 16.52 -7.31 -23.72
C SER A 67 16.29 -8.47 -22.76
N ASN A 68 15.49 -8.23 -21.72
CA ASN A 68 15.11 -9.24 -20.72
C ASN A 68 13.81 -9.98 -21.08
N VAL A 69 13.24 -9.77 -22.28
CA VAL A 69 12.04 -10.48 -22.72
C VAL A 69 12.43 -11.79 -23.39
N GLU A 70 12.03 -12.89 -22.77
CA GLU A 70 12.25 -14.23 -23.26
C GLU A 70 11.19 -14.62 -24.29
N LYS A 71 11.65 -15.25 -25.38
CA LYS A 71 10.79 -15.67 -26.49
C LYS A 71 10.38 -17.12 -26.32
N VAL A 72 9.08 -17.32 -26.16
CA VAL A 72 8.46 -18.62 -25.87
C VAL A 72 7.47 -19.00 -26.96
N ASP A 73 7.09 -20.28 -27.00
CA ASP A 73 5.95 -20.73 -27.81
C ASP A 73 4.61 -20.54 -27.06
N ILE A 74 3.51 -20.74 -27.78
CA ILE A 74 2.16 -20.57 -27.21
C ILE A 74 1.86 -21.59 -26.12
N GLY A 75 2.43 -22.80 -26.21
CA GLY A 75 2.21 -23.87 -25.24
C GLY A 75 2.84 -23.54 -23.90
N GLU A 76 4.09 -23.03 -23.91
CA GLU A 76 4.77 -22.53 -22.72
C GLU A 76 4.02 -21.34 -22.09
N LEU A 77 3.54 -20.41 -22.92
CA LEU A 77 2.80 -19.25 -22.42
C LEU A 77 1.44 -19.65 -21.82
N ASP A 78 0.79 -20.68 -22.36
CA ASP A 78 -0.50 -21.22 -21.89
C ASP A 78 -0.40 -21.98 -20.56
N GLU A 79 0.81 -22.31 -20.09
CA GLU A 79 1.02 -22.89 -18.74
C GLU A 79 0.65 -21.90 -17.63
N TYR A 80 0.72 -20.59 -17.91
CA TYR A 80 0.42 -19.52 -16.96
C TYR A 80 -1.03 -19.04 -17.13
N PRO A 81 -1.88 -19.04 -16.08
CA PRO A 81 -3.23 -18.47 -16.16
C PRO A 81 -3.20 -16.96 -16.39
N ASP A 82 -4.24 -16.41 -17.00
CA ASP A 82 -4.36 -14.96 -17.19
C ASP A 82 -4.60 -14.23 -15.86
N GLY A 83 -3.66 -13.39 -15.43
CA GLY A 83 -3.74 -12.59 -14.20
C GLY A 83 -4.37 -11.20 -14.37
N GLY A 84 -4.45 -10.74 -15.62
CA GLY A 84 -4.98 -9.43 -15.99
C GLY A 84 -3.92 -8.55 -16.63
N VAL A 85 -4.02 -7.24 -16.39
CA VAL A 85 -3.25 -6.22 -17.10
C VAL A 85 -2.28 -5.53 -16.14
N MET A 86 -1.06 -5.28 -16.60
CA MET A 86 -0.06 -4.51 -15.87
C MET A 86 -0.46 -3.02 -15.84
N PRO A 87 -0.47 -2.37 -14.67
CA PRO A 87 -0.67 -0.92 -14.59
C PRO A 87 0.61 -0.18 -14.99
N TYR A 88 0.52 1.13 -15.17
CA TYR A 88 1.68 2.01 -15.17
C TYR A 88 2.42 1.89 -13.84
N LYS A 89 3.76 1.91 -13.89
CA LYS A 89 4.57 1.93 -12.68
C LYS A 89 4.21 3.15 -11.84
N PRO A 90 3.94 3.00 -10.53
CA PRO A 90 3.53 4.11 -9.68
C PRO A 90 4.48 5.30 -9.76
N SER A 91 3.90 6.50 -9.76
CA SER A 91 4.59 7.81 -9.71
C SER A 91 5.62 8.07 -10.83
N THR A 92 5.61 7.30 -11.93
CA THR A 92 6.51 7.51 -13.09
C THR A 92 5.92 8.41 -14.18
N LYS A 93 4.60 8.33 -14.38
CA LYS A 93 3.83 9.09 -15.37
C LYS A 93 2.47 9.47 -14.80
N LEU A 94 1.88 10.49 -15.41
CA LEU A 94 0.47 10.83 -15.22
C LEU A 94 -0.32 10.13 -16.31
N ILE A 95 -1.56 9.74 -16.03
CA ILE A 95 -2.41 9.05 -17.01
C ILE A 95 -3.72 9.79 -17.25
N THR A 96 -4.25 9.61 -18.45
CA THR A 96 -5.60 10.04 -18.85
C THR A 96 -6.14 9.05 -19.89
N HIS A 97 -7.36 9.28 -20.39
CA HIS A 97 -7.91 8.49 -21.49
C HIS A 97 -8.91 9.30 -22.32
N ALA A 98 -9.15 8.88 -23.56
CA ALA A 98 -9.99 9.61 -24.53
C ALA A 98 -11.45 9.92 -24.09
N ASN A 99 -11.95 9.31 -23.02
CA ASN A 99 -13.32 9.50 -22.50
C ASN A 99 -13.38 10.35 -21.23
N THR A 100 -12.31 11.07 -20.89
CA THR A 100 -12.25 11.98 -19.74
C THR A 100 -11.38 13.19 -20.06
N VAL A 101 -11.60 14.28 -19.33
CA VAL A 101 -10.69 15.45 -19.32
C VAL A 101 -9.76 15.44 -18.11
N ASN A 102 -9.95 14.49 -17.20
CA ASN A 102 -9.20 14.40 -15.95
C ASN A 102 -7.82 13.78 -16.18
N VAL A 103 -6.87 14.20 -15.36
CA VAL A 103 -5.52 13.63 -15.28
C VAL A 103 -5.35 12.99 -13.90
N TYR A 104 -4.68 11.85 -13.86
CA TYR A 104 -4.51 11.06 -12.66
C TYR A 104 -3.04 10.73 -12.42
N ALA A 105 -2.60 10.88 -11.19
CA ALA A 105 -1.36 10.25 -10.75
C ALA A 105 -1.63 8.79 -10.37
N VAL A 106 -0.64 7.93 -10.59
CA VAL A 106 -0.72 6.49 -10.29
C VAL A 106 0.03 6.22 -9.00
N GLU A 107 -0.68 5.81 -7.96
CA GLU A 107 -0.11 5.29 -6.73
C GLU A 107 0.15 3.78 -6.82
N PRO A 108 0.94 3.22 -5.88
CA PRO A 108 0.98 1.80 -5.63
C PRO A 108 -0.38 1.12 -5.74
N ASN A 109 -0.35 -0.12 -6.22
CA ASN A 109 -1.53 -0.98 -6.27
C ASN A 109 -2.63 -0.47 -7.21
N GLY A 110 -2.28 0.38 -8.18
CA GLY A 110 -3.22 0.84 -9.20
C GLY A 110 -4.24 1.84 -8.68
N VAL A 111 -3.96 2.52 -7.57
CA VAL A 111 -4.82 3.60 -7.07
C VAL A 111 -4.56 4.86 -7.89
N LEU A 112 -5.63 5.48 -8.40
CA LEU A 112 -5.57 6.71 -9.16
C LEU A 112 -5.97 7.89 -8.29
N ARG A 113 -5.09 8.89 -8.24
CA ARG A 113 -5.33 10.16 -7.56
C ARG A 113 -5.60 11.21 -8.62
N ARG A 114 -6.86 11.68 -8.73
CA ARG A 114 -7.20 12.75 -9.69
C ARG A 114 -6.45 14.02 -9.31
N ILE A 115 -5.93 14.73 -10.31
CA ILE A 115 -5.38 16.06 -10.15
C ILE A 115 -6.49 17.07 -10.49
N PRO A 116 -6.99 17.85 -9.51
CA PRO A 116 -8.20 18.66 -9.72
C PRO A 116 -8.03 19.83 -10.70
N SER A 117 -6.81 20.34 -10.85
CA SER A 117 -6.54 21.50 -11.72
C SER A 117 -5.10 21.53 -12.24
N ALA A 118 -4.86 22.36 -13.25
CA ALA A 118 -3.51 22.56 -13.81
C ALA A 118 -2.58 23.23 -12.80
N GLU A 119 -3.08 24.13 -11.96
CA GLU A 119 -2.30 24.80 -10.92
C GLU A 119 -1.75 23.79 -9.91
N ILE A 120 -2.55 22.81 -9.48
CA ILE A 120 -2.08 21.72 -8.60
C ILE A 120 -1.06 20.85 -9.34
N ALA A 121 -1.26 20.58 -10.63
CA ALA A 121 -0.31 19.80 -11.41
C ALA A 121 1.06 20.51 -11.53
N GLU A 122 1.06 21.83 -11.75
CA GLU A 122 2.26 22.66 -11.81
C GLU A 122 2.97 22.72 -10.45
N GLU A 123 2.22 22.86 -9.36
CA GLU A 123 2.78 22.88 -8.01
C GLU A 123 3.47 21.54 -7.65
N LEU A 124 2.87 20.42 -8.03
CA LEU A 124 3.39 19.09 -7.69
C LEU A 124 4.46 18.58 -8.65
N TYR A 125 4.33 18.85 -9.96
CA TYR A 125 5.15 18.23 -11.01
C TYR A 125 5.95 19.26 -11.85
N GLY A 126 5.80 20.55 -11.57
CA GLY A 126 6.43 21.66 -12.29
C GLY A 126 5.73 22.03 -13.60
N ASP A 127 6.18 23.14 -14.20
CA ASP A 127 5.58 23.74 -15.40
C ASP A 127 5.43 22.77 -16.60
N ASN A 128 6.27 21.74 -16.67
CA ASN A 128 6.28 20.76 -17.77
C ASN A 128 5.52 19.46 -17.45
N TRP A 129 4.65 19.45 -16.43
CA TRP A 129 3.85 18.29 -16.02
C TRP A 129 3.06 17.66 -17.17
N GLY A 130 2.61 18.47 -18.15
CA GLY A 130 1.88 18.00 -19.32
C GLY A 130 2.65 16.97 -20.16
N SER A 131 3.99 17.03 -20.14
CA SER A 131 4.85 16.04 -20.81
C SER A 131 4.86 14.66 -20.12
N MET A 132 4.41 14.59 -18.87
CA MET A 132 4.27 13.35 -18.12
C MET A 132 2.97 12.61 -18.43
N VAL A 133 1.98 13.29 -19.01
CA VAL A 133 0.65 12.74 -19.26
C VAL A 133 0.69 11.75 -20.42
N GLN A 134 0.23 10.53 -20.16
CA GLN A 134 0.08 9.47 -21.15
C GLN A 134 -1.40 9.10 -21.28
N ASP A 135 -1.87 9.00 -22.52
CA ASP A 135 -3.16 8.38 -22.81
C ASP A 135 -3.08 6.87 -22.57
N ILE A 136 -4.14 6.30 -22.01
CA ILE A 136 -4.33 4.86 -21.92
C ILE A 136 -5.71 4.46 -22.46
N ILE A 137 -5.81 3.23 -22.94
CA ILE A 137 -7.07 2.69 -23.47
C ILE A 137 -8.12 2.61 -22.34
N PRO A 138 -9.35 3.14 -22.53
CA PRO A 138 -10.38 3.16 -21.49
C PRO A 138 -10.72 1.80 -20.87
N GLY A 139 -10.65 0.71 -21.65
CA GLY A 139 -10.87 -0.64 -21.15
C GLY A 139 -9.85 -1.08 -20.09
N TYR A 140 -8.58 -0.78 -20.31
CA TYR A 140 -7.50 -1.07 -19.36
C TYR A 140 -7.55 -0.14 -18.15
N PHE A 141 -7.94 1.13 -18.35
CA PHE A 141 -8.23 2.05 -17.25
C PHE A 141 -9.25 1.44 -16.27
N SER A 142 -10.36 0.90 -16.78
CA SER A 142 -11.44 0.36 -15.93
C SER A 142 -11.13 -0.96 -15.22
N SER A 143 -10.16 -1.73 -15.72
CA SER A 143 -9.85 -3.09 -15.22
C SER A 143 -8.58 -3.16 -14.38
N SER A 144 -7.69 -2.16 -14.50
CA SER A 144 -6.36 -2.18 -13.86
C SER A 144 -6.26 -1.21 -12.69
N TYR A 145 -7.26 -0.34 -12.48
CA TYR A 145 -7.15 0.75 -11.54
C TYR A 145 -8.41 0.96 -10.69
N THR A 146 -8.22 1.52 -9.50
CA THR A 146 -9.26 2.03 -8.62
C THR A 146 -9.11 3.54 -8.45
N LEU A 147 -10.20 4.26 -8.21
CA LEU A 147 -10.14 5.68 -7.89
C LEU A 147 -9.94 5.86 -6.38
N GLY A 148 -8.95 6.65 -6.00
CA GLY A 148 -8.78 7.15 -4.64
C GLY A 148 -9.18 8.62 -4.53
N VAL A 149 -9.01 9.17 -3.32
CA VAL A 149 -9.14 10.62 -3.03
C VAL A 149 -8.24 11.45 -3.95
N ASP A 150 -8.74 12.57 -4.45
CA ASP A 150 -7.99 13.54 -5.25
C ASP A 150 -6.71 14.04 -4.56
N LEU A 151 -5.72 14.46 -5.36
CA LEU A 151 -4.57 15.21 -4.86
C LEU A 151 -4.94 16.65 -4.50
N SER A 152 -4.26 17.16 -3.47
CA SER A 152 -4.32 18.57 -3.07
C SER A 152 -2.95 19.23 -3.21
N ASP A 153 -2.10 19.06 -2.22
CA ASP A 153 -0.86 19.82 -1.98
C ASP A 153 0.32 18.90 -1.65
N LYS A 154 0.14 17.58 -1.81
CA LYS A 154 1.15 16.57 -1.55
C LYS A 154 1.29 15.62 -2.71
N LEU A 155 2.53 15.22 -2.95
CA LEU A 155 2.85 14.17 -3.91
C LEU A 155 2.21 12.84 -3.50
N PRO A 156 1.77 12.04 -4.48
CA PRO A 156 1.16 10.74 -4.21
C PRO A 156 2.15 9.78 -3.56
N THR A 157 1.60 8.80 -2.85
CA THR A 157 2.38 7.66 -2.35
C THR A 157 3.11 6.99 -3.51
N GLY A 158 4.36 6.61 -3.28
CA GLY A 158 5.20 6.01 -4.32
C GLY A 158 6.18 6.99 -4.98
N THR A 159 6.03 8.29 -4.74
CA THR A 159 6.91 9.26 -5.41
C THR A 159 8.33 9.18 -4.85
N LEU A 160 9.32 9.10 -5.75
CA LEU A 160 10.72 9.21 -5.40
C LEU A 160 11.16 10.65 -5.61
N VAL A 161 11.72 11.28 -4.58
CA VAL A 161 12.12 12.69 -4.64
C VAL A 161 13.54 12.89 -4.15
N LYS A 162 14.16 13.96 -4.63
CA LYS A 162 15.37 14.56 -4.06
C LYS A 162 15.29 16.08 -4.15
N GLU A 163 15.99 16.78 -3.27
CA GLU A 163 16.13 18.24 -3.39
C GLU A 163 17.17 18.62 -4.44
N GLU A 164 17.10 19.85 -4.94
CA GLU A 164 18.14 20.40 -5.82
C GLU A 164 19.48 20.45 -5.08
N ASP A 165 20.57 20.04 -5.73
CA ASP A 165 21.93 19.97 -5.19
C ASP A 165 22.17 19.04 -3.99
N GLU A 166 21.18 18.25 -3.59
CA GLU A 166 21.30 17.23 -2.55
C GLU A 166 21.32 15.81 -3.15
N ASP A 167 22.05 14.91 -2.50
CA ASP A 167 22.17 13.49 -2.90
C ASP A 167 21.17 12.59 -2.16
N ASP A 168 20.51 13.11 -1.12
CA ASP A 168 19.54 12.36 -0.34
C ASP A 168 18.29 12.04 -1.17
N ILE A 169 17.98 10.75 -1.29
CA ILE A 169 16.78 10.26 -1.98
C ILE A 169 15.73 9.91 -0.92
N TYR A 170 14.49 10.30 -1.20
CA TYR A 170 13.35 10.00 -0.34
C TYR A 170 12.25 9.27 -1.10
N TYR A 171 11.61 8.32 -0.42
CA TYR A 171 10.34 7.74 -0.82
C TYR A 171 9.20 8.47 -0.10
N ILE A 172 8.24 9.00 -0.86
CA ILE A 172 7.01 9.59 -0.31
C ILE A 172 6.01 8.47 -0.05
N ASP A 173 5.73 8.25 1.22
CA ASP A 173 4.70 7.34 1.68
C ASP A 173 3.61 8.15 2.36
N SER A 174 2.43 8.25 1.76
CA SER A 174 1.28 8.74 2.50
C SER A 174 1.49 10.17 3.06
N GLY A 175 2.24 11.01 2.35
CA GLY A 175 2.62 12.37 2.77
C GLY A 175 3.81 12.47 3.73
N ILE A 176 4.53 11.38 3.98
CA ILE A 176 5.72 11.29 4.84
C ILE A 176 6.93 10.96 3.97
N LYS A 177 8.08 11.59 4.19
CA LYS A 177 9.31 11.26 3.47
C LYS A 177 10.14 10.23 4.23
N LYS A 178 10.51 9.13 3.57
CA LYS A 178 11.40 8.09 4.09
C LYS A 178 12.72 8.16 3.34
N LYS A 179 13.78 8.57 4.03
CA LYS A 179 15.13 8.66 3.46
C LYS A 179 15.71 7.27 3.19
N PHE A 180 16.30 7.05 2.02
CA PHE A 180 17.16 5.89 1.79
C PHE A 180 18.52 6.10 2.46
N LEU A 181 19.05 5.08 3.14
CA LEU A 181 20.34 5.16 3.83
C LEU A 181 21.46 5.60 2.88
N ASP A 182 21.51 5.02 1.68
CA ASP A 182 22.44 5.35 0.61
C ASP A 182 21.90 4.87 -0.75
N ASN A 183 22.65 5.15 -1.81
CA ASN A 183 22.31 4.74 -3.18
C ASN A 183 22.31 3.20 -3.36
N THR A 184 23.08 2.45 -2.57
CA THR A 184 23.09 0.98 -2.62
C THR A 184 21.74 0.44 -2.14
N VAL A 185 21.19 0.99 -1.06
CA VAL A 185 19.86 0.62 -0.56
C VAL A 185 18.79 0.98 -1.58
N PHE A 186 18.85 2.18 -2.18
CA PHE A 186 17.95 2.59 -3.26
C PHE A 186 17.94 1.59 -4.43
N GLU A 187 19.11 1.23 -4.95
CA GLU A 187 19.26 0.28 -6.07
C GLU A 187 18.81 -1.14 -5.70
N SER A 188 19.08 -1.59 -4.46
CA SER A 188 18.66 -2.92 -3.99
C SER A 188 17.14 -3.10 -3.92
N ASN A 189 16.40 -2.00 -3.89
CA ASN A 189 14.94 -1.95 -3.97
C ASN A 189 14.42 -1.94 -5.42
N ASN A 190 15.27 -2.21 -6.43
CA ASN A 190 14.94 -2.21 -7.86
C ASN A 190 14.41 -0.85 -8.38
N LEU A 191 14.84 0.24 -7.74
CA LEU A 191 14.47 1.60 -8.12
C LEU A 191 15.49 2.18 -9.09
N LYS A 192 15.02 3.13 -9.92
CA LYS A 192 15.84 3.71 -10.99
C LYS A 192 15.92 5.20 -10.81
N ALA A 193 17.13 5.75 -10.97
CA ALA A 193 17.36 7.20 -10.86
C ALA A 193 16.51 8.03 -11.84
N LYS A 194 16.14 7.45 -12.99
CA LYS A 194 15.26 8.09 -13.99
C LYS A 194 13.84 8.38 -13.46
N ASP A 195 13.42 7.68 -12.40
CA ASP A 195 12.11 7.80 -11.78
C ASP A 195 12.11 8.83 -10.62
N ILE A 196 13.27 9.44 -10.30
CA ILE A 196 13.40 10.43 -9.23
C ILE A 196 12.97 11.80 -9.74
N MET A 197 12.04 12.42 -9.02
CA MET A 197 11.64 13.80 -9.21
C MET A 197 12.54 14.74 -8.39
N THR A 198 12.94 15.87 -8.97
CA THR A 198 13.63 16.92 -8.21
C THR A 198 12.57 17.89 -7.68
N ILE A 199 12.61 18.18 -6.38
CA ILE A 199 11.71 19.12 -5.71
C ILE A 199 12.49 20.25 -5.07
N ALA A 200 11.87 21.43 -4.92
CA ALA A 200 12.53 22.59 -4.32
C ALA A 200 12.68 22.51 -2.80
N ASP A 201 11.75 21.82 -2.14
CA ASP A 201 11.69 21.74 -0.68
C ASP A 201 11.03 20.44 -0.23
N ALA A 202 11.82 19.54 0.37
CA ALA A 202 11.38 18.30 0.99
C ALA A 202 10.95 18.50 2.44
N SER A 203 11.22 19.64 3.08
CA SER A 203 10.82 19.91 4.48
C SER A 203 9.30 20.01 4.66
N GLN A 204 8.56 20.22 3.56
CA GLN A 204 7.10 20.15 3.54
C GLN A 204 6.53 18.75 3.84
N TYR A 205 7.37 17.71 3.83
CA TYR A 205 7.02 16.34 4.19
C TYR A 205 7.67 16.00 5.54
N PRO A 206 6.90 15.57 6.55
CA PRO A 206 7.46 15.08 7.81
C PRO A 206 8.39 13.89 7.59
N ASP A 207 9.43 13.77 8.41
CA ASP A 207 10.35 12.64 8.38
C ASP A 207 9.67 11.35 8.88
N GLY A 208 9.88 10.26 8.14
CA GLY A 208 9.54 8.89 8.52
C GLY A 208 10.78 8.07 8.86
N ILE A 209 10.56 6.79 9.19
CA ILE A 209 11.66 5.84 9.41
C ILE A 209 12.45 5.69 8.10
N SER A 210 13.78 5.85 8.18
CA SER A 210 14.66 5.66 7.04
C SER A 210 14.69 4.21 6.56
N ILE A 211 14.73 4.03 5.25
CA ILE A 211 14.86 2.73 4.58
C ILE A 211 16.34 2.36 4.61
N LYS A 212 16.68 1.31 5.36
CA LYS A 212 18.08 0.91 5.62
C LYS A 212 18.49 -0.36 4.90
N ASP A 213 17.53 -1.11 4.41
CA ASP A 213 17.73 -2.39 3.73
C ASP A 213 16.75 -2.50 2.56
N LYS A 214 16.81 -3.63 1.84
CA LYS A 214 15.77 -3.97 0.86
C LYS A 214 14.45 -4.17 1.59
N GLU A 215 13.42 -3.42 1.18
CA GLU A 215 12.07 -3.50 1.71
C GLU A 215 11.09 -3.81 0.56
N GLU A 216 9.93 -4.38 0.87
CA GLU A 216 8.85 -4.53 -0.11
C GLU A 216 8.12 -3.19 -0.29
N LEU A 217 8.82 -2.21 -0.87
CA LEU A 217 8.20 -0.95 -1.26
C LEU A 217 7.07 -1.27 -2.24
N SER A 218 5.91 -0.65 -2.06
CA SER A 218 4.73 -0.91 -2.90
C SER A 218 4.85 -0.34 -4.33
N LEU A 219 6.09 -0.14 -4.80
CA LEU A 219 6.43 0.24 -6.17
C LEU A 219 6.57 -0.97 -7.09
N ASN A 220 6.75 -2.17 -6.52
CA ASN A 220 6.73 -3.41 -7.29
C ASN A 220 5.30 -3.86 -7.55
N PHE A 221 5.09 -4.50 -8.70
CA PHE A 221 3.76 -5.03 -9.04
C PHE A 221 3.42 -6.20 -8.13
N ASN A 222 2.36 -6.05 -7.34
CA ASN A 222 1.81 -7.11 -6.51
C ASN A 222 0.29 -7.14 -6.68
N LYS A 223 -0.23 -8.16 -7.39
CA LYS A 223 -1.66 -8.27 -7.70
C LYS A 223 -2.53 -8.34 -6.45
N ASP A 224 -2.07 -9.05 -5.42
CA ASP A 224 -2.84 -9.19 -4.19
C ASP A 224 -3.08 -7.84 -3.52
N GLN A 225 -2.19 -6.87 -3.70
CA GLN A 225 -2.35 -5.53 -3.16
C GLN A 225 -3.25 -4.63 -4.03
N MET A 226 -3.37 -4.89 -5.34
CA MET A 226 -4.16 -4.08 -6.28
C MET A 226 -5.67 -3.98 -5.95
N PHE A 227 -6.23 -5.00 -5.30
CA PHE A 227 -7.66 -5.06 -4.94
C PHE A 227 -7.92 -4.95 -3.44
N LYS A 228 -6.90 -4.58 -2.65
CA LYS A 228 -6.98 -4.42 -1.19
C LYS A 228 -7.32 -2.98 -0.79
N TYR A 229 -6.97 -1.99 -1.61
CA TYR A 229 -7.31 -0.58 -1.38
C TYR A 229 -8.61 -0.17 -2.10
N SER A 230 -9.75 -0.76 -1.71
CA SER A 230 -11.02 -0.07 -1.89
C SER A 230 -11.22 0.81 -0.67
N ASP A 231 -11.05 2.12 -0.83
CA ASP A 231 -11.31 3.11 0.21
C ASP A 231 -12.78 3.00 0.66
N TYR A 232 -13.07 2.14 1.65
CA TYR A 232 -14.21 2.37 2.52
C TYR A 232 -13.81 3.56 3.40
N GLU A 233 -14.13 4.77 2.96
CA GLU A 233 -14.03 5.96 3.81
C GLU A 233 -14.86 5.72 5.08
N LEU A 234 -14.20 5.43 6.19
CA LEU A 234 -14.81 5.59 7.50
C LEU A 234 -14.86 7.09 7.78
N SER A 235 -16.01 7.72 7.54
CA SER A 235 -16.26 9.07 8.03
C SER A 235 -16.29 9.05 9.56
N TYR A 236 -15.21 9.49 10.22
CA TYR A 236 -15.18 9.65 11.67
C TYR A 236 -15.29 11.14 12.04
N SER A 237 -15.93 11.43 13.17
CA SER A 237 -15.92 12.76 13.77
C SER A 237 -15.07 12.75 15.03
N VAL A 238 -13.97 13.49 15.02
CA VAL A 238 -13.20 13.78 16.25
C VAL A 238 -13.86 14.98 16.92
N THR A 239 -14.62 14.76 18.00
CA THR A 239 -15.11 15.87 18.82
C THR A 239 -14.08 16.22 19.87
N TYR A 240 -13.32 17.29 19.66
CA TYR A 240 -12.45 17.85 20.69
C TYR A 240 -13.30 18.45 21.82
N GLN A 241 -13.03 18.04 23.06
CA GLN A 241 -13.54 18.71 24.27
C GLN A 241 -12.31 19.22 25.04
N PRO A 242 -12.32 20.47 25.54
CA PRO A 242 -11.26 20.95 26.41
C PRO A 242 -11.17 20.02 27.63
N ASN A 243 -9.98 19.44 27.87
CA ASN A 243 -9.65 18.49 28.96
C ASN A 243 -9.78 16.99 28.67
N MET A 244 -9.82 16.52 27.41
CA MET A 244 -9.80 15.07 27.12
C MET A 244 -8.40 14.55 26.72
N THR A 245 -8.02 13.42 27.33
CA THR A 245 -6.88 12.54 26.98
C THR A 245 -7.28 11.40 26.03
N THR A 246 -8.46 11.51 25.40
CA THR A 246 -9.14 10.41 24.70
C THR A 246 -9.58 10.81 23.30
N VAL A 247 -9.27 9.97 22.31
CA VAL A 247 -9.82 10.05 20.95
C VAL A 247 -10.84 8.93 20.78
N VAL A 248 -12.04 9.28 20.28
CA VAL A 248 -13.15 8.35 20.06
C VAL A 248 -13.46 8.25 18.58
N PHE A 249 -13.40 7.03 18.04
CA PHE A 249 -13.81 6.73 16.66
C PHE A 249 -15.22 6.19 16.66
N LYS A 250 -16.08 6.81 15.85
CA LYS A 250 -17.43 6.33 15.56
C LYS A 250 -17.53 6.10 14.06
N GLY A 251 -17.85 4.88 13.66
CA GLY A 251 -18.10 4.48 12.28
C GLY A 251 -19.06 3.29 12.25
N ALA A 252 -19.78 3.13 11.15
CA ALA A 252 -20.58 1.94 10.88
C ALA A 252 -19.79 1.06 9.90
N ILE A 253 -19.55 -0.20 10.27
CA ILE A 253 -18.82 -1.16 9.43
C ILE A 253 -19.70 -2.41 9.28
N SER A 254 -19.89 -2.85 8.04
CA SER A 254 -20.76 -3.98 7.70
C SER A 254 -20.05 -5.35 7.72
N THR A 255 -18.74 -5.38 8.01
CA THR A 255 -17.89 -6.59 7.99
C THR A 255 -17.00 -6.69 9.24
N ASN A 256 -16.42 -7.88 9.47
CA ASN A 256 -15.49 -8.12 10.58
C ASN A 256 -14.09 -7.63 10.22
N LEU A 257 -13.42 -6.94 11.13
CA LEU A 257 -12.07 -6.42 10.93
C LEU A 257 -11.07 -7.04 11.90
N GLU A 258 -9.81 -7.09 11.52
CA GLU A 258 -8.69 -7.57 12.32
C GLU A 258 -7.56 -6.53 12.30
N ILE A 259 -7.23 -5.96 13.45
CA ILE A 259 -6.09 -5.04 13.58
C ILE A 259 -4.85 -5.89 13.85
N ARG A 260 -3.92 -5.92 12.90
CA ARG A 260 -2.65 -6.67 13.00
C ARG A 260 -1.45 -5.81 13.38
N LYS A 261 -1.48 -4.54 12.98
CA LYS A 261 -0.44 -3.56 13.32
C LYS A 261 -1.06 -2.16 13.39
N ALA A 262 -0.69 -1.41 14.42
CA ALA A 262 -1.11 -0.04 14.62
C ALA A 262 0.05 0.78 15.20
N VAL A 263 0.36 1.91 14.57
CA VAL A 263 1.40 2.84 15.03
C VAL A 263 0.76 4.20 15.33
N VAL A 264 1.06 4.74 16.52
CA VAL A 264 0.51 6.00 17.02
C VAL A 264 1.63 6.91 17.50
N TYR A 265 1.54 8.20 17.19
CA TYR A 265 2.42 9.22 17.77
C TYR A 265 1.75 9.86 19.00
N GLY A 266 2.45 9.93 20.13
CA GLY A 266 1.91 10.47 21.38
C GLY A 266 2.94 10.65 22.49
N ILE A 267 2.49 11.11 23.66
CA ILE A 267 3.35 11.32 24.84
C ILE A 267 2.83 10.46 25.99
N GLY A 268 3.68 9.56 26.49
CA GLY A 268 3.36 8.64 27.58
C GLY A 268 2.68 7.34 27.11
N PRO A 269 2.40 6.41 28.02
CA PRO A 269 1.86 5.10 27.66
C PRO A 269 0.49 5.24 26.99
N MET A 270 0.35 4.55 25.87
CA MET A 270 -0.87 4.50 25.08
C MET A 270 -1.57 3.17 25.26
N LYS A 271 -2.90 3.20 25.29
CA LYS A 271 -3.74 2.01 25.22
C LYS A 271 -4.97 2.28 24.37
N PHE A 272 -5.49 1.25 23.74
CA PHE A 272 -6.85 1.26 23.20
C PHE A 272 -7.75 0.35 24.02
N ASN A 273 -9.03 0.68 24.07
CA ASN A 273 -10.04 -0.08 24.78
C ASN A 273 -11.08 -0.61 23.80
N TYR A 274 -11.03 -1.93 23.57
CA TYR A 274 -12.01 -2.68 22.80
C TYR A 274 -12.03 -4.13 23.29
N ASN A 275 -13.14 -4.55 23.91
CA ASN A 275 -13.27 -5.83 24.60
C ASN A 275 -12.12 -6.13 25.59
N GLY A 276 -11.52 -5.09 26.17
CA GLY A 276 -10.32 -5.19 26.99
C GLY A 276 -9.37 -4.02 26.77
N ASN A 277 -8.39 -3.87 27.68
CA ASN A 277 -7.30 -2.91 27.48
C ASN A 277 -6.18 -3.60 26.71
N HIS A 278 -5.68 -2.90 25.71
CA HIS A 278 -4.58 -3.34 24.88
C HIS A 278 -3.55 -2.22 24.81
N TYR A 279 -2.30 -2.55 25.07
CA TYR A 279 -1.25 -1.57 25.34
C TYR A 279 -0.30 -1.45 24.14
N PHE A 280 0.14 -0.23 23.87
CA PHE A 280 1.17 0.01 22.88
C PHE A 280 2.55 0.07 23.56
N THR A 281 3.57 -0.39 22.84
CA THR A 281 4.97 -0.35 23.24
C THR A 281 5.65 0.81 22.54
N GLN A 282 6.41 1.63 23.27
CA GLN A 282 7.19 2.71 22.68
C GLN A 282 8.32 2.11 21.82
N THR A 283 8.46 2.56 20.57
CA THR A 283 9.47 2.04 19.63
C THR A 283 10.60 3.05 19.40
N GLU A 284 10.29 4.23 18.87
CA GLU A 284 11.25 5.30 18.60
C GLU A 284 10.64 6.68 18.85
N GLY A 285 11.37 7.58 19.51
CA GLY A 285 10.86 8.93 19.82
C GLY A 285 9.52 8.89 20.56
N ASN A 286 8.51 9.56 20.00
CA ASN A 286 7.14 9.60 20.52
C ASN A 286 6.21 8.59 19.82
N TYR A 287 6.76 7.59 19.12
CA TYR A 287 5.99 6.56 18.43
C TYR A 287 5.75 5.33 19.33
N PHE A 288 4.54 4.79 19.22
CA PHE A 288 4.04 3.66 19.97
C PHE A 288 3.41 2.64 19.02
N GLU A 289 3.81 1.37 19.13
CA GLU A 289 3.34 0.27 18.28
C GLU A 289 2.57 -0.77 19.10
N TYR A 290 1.46 -1.28 18.57
CA TYR A 290 0.75 -2.41 19.16
C TYR A 290 1.44 -3.72 18.75
N LEU A 291 1.94 -4.46 19.74
CA LEU A 291 2.67 -5.72 19.55
C LEU A 291 1.92 -6.95 20.10
N GLY A 292 0.65 -6.79 20.48
CA GLY A 292 -0.18 -7.88 20.98
C GLY A 292 -0.83 -8.70 19.87
N ASP A 293 -1.60 -9.72 20.27
CA ASP A 293 -2.35 -10.56 19.34
C ASP A 293 -3.33 -9.72 18.49
N PRO A 294 -3.61 -10.12 17.24
CA PRO A 294 -4.55 -9.41 16.38
C PRO A 294 -5.91 -9.19 17.05
N ILE A 295 -6.42 -7.96 16.96
CA ILE A 295 -7.71 -7.62 17.56
C ILE A 295 -8.81 -7.80 16.53
N VAL A 296 -9.69 -8.76 16.78
CA VAL A 296 -10.85 -9.01 15.94
C VAL A 296 -12.02 -8.16 16.40
N ILE A 297 -12.49 -7.30 15.51
CA ILE A 297 -13.62 -6.40 15.68
C ILE A 297 -14.80 -6.95 14.89
N ASN A 298 -15.83 -7.38 15.61
CA ASN A 298 -17.06 -7.90 15.01
C ASN A 298 -18.18 -6.87 15.16
N ASN A 299 -18.83 -6.46 14.06
CA ASN A 299 -20.00 -5.58 13.99
C ASN A 299 -19.90 -4.26 14.78
N PHE A 300 -19.53 -3.17 14.10
CA PHE A 300 -19.31 -1.85 14.68
C PHE A 300 -20.63 -1.15 15.08
N ASN A 301 -21.08 -1.34 16.32
CA ASN A 301 -22.07 -0.45 16.98
C ASN A 301 -21.53 0.17 18.28
N GLN A 302 -20.33 -0.23 18.73
CA GLN A 302 -19.68 0.29 19.93
C GLN A 302 -18.38 0.98 19.49
N GLY A 303 -18.21 2.26 19.82
CA GLY A 303 -17.06 3.06 19.37
C GLY A 303 -15.73 2.55 19.89
N LEU A 304 -14.65 2.81 19.14
CA LEU A 304 -13.28 2.51 19.54
C LEU A 304 -12.67 3.70 20.28
N MET A 305 -12.01 3.46 21.41
CA MET A 305 -11.41 4.51 22.23
C MET A 305 -9.90 4.31 22.37
N ILE A 306 -9.13 5.36 22.08
CA ILE A 306 -7.69 5.44 22.36
C ILE A 306 -7.50 6.44 23.48
N THR A 307 -6.76 6.04 24.52
CA THR A 307 -6.44 6.90 25.66
C THR A 307 -4.94 6.97 25.85
N GLY A 308 -4.41 8.19 26.02
CA GLY A 308 -3.02 8.42 26.40
C GLY A 308 -2.90 8.90 27.85
N GLY A 309 -1.94 8.36 28.60
CA GLY A 309 -1.51 8.90 29.89
C GLY A 309 -1.79 8.01 31.13
N ASN A 310 -0.99 8.27 32.18
CA ASN A 310 -1.05 7.62 33.49
C ASN A 310 -1.53 8.61 34.56
N THR A 311 -2.82 8.92 34.69
CA THR A 311 -3.27 9.73 35.84
C THR A 311 -4.60 9.27 36.42
N ASN A 312 -4.51 8.38 37.42
CA ASN A 312 -5.30 8.57 38.63
C ASN A 312 -4.59 9.66 39.46
N SER A 313 -4.72 10.94 39.09
CA SER A 313 -4.27 12.03 39.96
C SER A 313 -4.92 13.36 39.56
N TRP A 314 -5.70 13.90 40.48
CA TRP A 314 -6.05 15.31 40.56
C TRP A 314 -4.74 16.13 40.61
N LEU A 315 -4.63 17.21 39.82
CA LEU A 315 -3.94 18.48 40.11
C LEU A 315 -3.62 19.26 38.83
N GLY A 316 -3.98 20.54 38.83
CA GLY A 316 -3.09 21.63 38.44
C GLY A 316 -2.92 21.91 36.95
N SER A 317 -3.31 23.12 36.56
CA SER A 317 -2.98 23.81 35.30
C SER A 317 -1.57 23.49 34.77
N GLY A 318 -1.53 22.81 33.62
CA GLY A 318 -0.29 22.55 32.90
C GLY A 318 -0.28 21.19 32.21
N MET A 319 -1.17 20.98 31.24
CA MET A 319 -1.00 19.88 30.28
C MET A 319 -0.69 20.46 28.91
N SER A 320 0.47 20.07 28.39
CA SER A 320 0.83 20.18 26.98
C SER A 320 -0.16 19.39 26.14
N ASN A 321 -0.63 19.98 25.05
CA ASN A 321 -1.52 19.37 24.07
C ASN A 321 -1.01 17.95 23.70
N ILE A 322 -1.80 16.91 23.97
CA ILE A 322 -1.60 15.61 23.32
C ILE A 322 -2.31 15.71 21.98
N THR A 323 -1.60 16.14 20.95
CA THR A 323 -1.98 15.91 19.55
C THR A 323 -1.60 14.47 19.21
N THR A 324 -2.58 13.59 19.07
CA THR A 324 -2.34 12.24 18.54
C THR A 324 -2.41 12.31 17.02
N ASP A 325 -1.25 12.34 16.36
CA ASP A 325 -1.18 12.07 14.93
C ASP A 325 -1.20 10.55 14.73
N LEU A 326 -2.25 10.06 14.05
CA LEU A 326 -2.41 8.66 13.70
C LEU A 326 -1.82 8.47 12.32
N LYS A 327 -0.79 7.62 12.19
CA LYS A 327 0.00 7.57 10.94
C LYS A 327 -0.01 6.25 10.20
N ASP A 328 -0.30 5.10 10.84
CA ASP A 328 -0.32 3.83 10.10
C ASP A 328 -1.21 2.79 10.79
N TRP A 329 -2.44 2.65 10.31
CA TRP A 329 -3.33 1.54 10.70
C TRP A 329 -3.30 0.50 9.60
N ILE A 330 -2.91 -0.74 9.93
CA ILE A 330 -3.06 -1.88 9.03
C ILE A 330 -4.24 -2.70 9.53
N ILE A 331 -5.42 -2.36 9.02
CA ILE A 331 -6.66 -3.07 9.28
C ILE A 331 -6.83 -4.14 8.20
N TRP A 332 -7.10 -5.39 8.59
CA TRP A 332 -7.39 -6.50 7.69
C TRP A 332 -8.87 -6.90 7.76
N ASP A 333 -9.47 -7.26 6.64
CA ASP A 333 -10.75 -7.95 6.55
C ASP A 333 -10.44 -9.42 6.81
N LYS A 334 -10.97 -9.93 7.91
CA LYS A 334 -10.72 -11.32 8.32
C LYS A 334 -11.43 -12.32 7.42
N ASP A 335 -12.58 -11.95 6.87
CA ASP A 335 -13.39 -12.84 6.05
C ASP A 335 -12.82 -12.95 4.63
N GLN A 336 -11.97 -12.00 4.22
CA GLN A 336 -11.31 -12.00 2.91
C GLN A 336 -9.77 -12.06 2.93
N ASP A 337 -9.14 -12.00 4.11
CA ASP A 337 -7.68 -11.89 4.31
C ASP A 337 -7.03 -10.77 3.48
N LYS A 338 -7.64 -9.57 3.56
CA LYS A 338 -7.27 -8.38 2.78
C LYS A 338 -6.95 -7.20 3.69
N ARG A 339 -5.87 -6.46 3.45
CA ARG A 339 -5.68 -5.12 4.04
C ARG A 339 -6.81 -4.22 3.54
N VAL A 340 -7.45 -3.43 4.41
CA VAL A 340 -8.71 -2.71 4.12
C VAL A 340 -8.56 -1.20 4.19
N VAL A 341 -7.63 -0.68 5.00
CA VAL A 341 -7.57 0.77 5.28
C VAL A 341 -6.14 1.24 5.53
N ASN A 342 -5.82 2.45 5.06
CA ASN A 342 -4.81 3.33 5.65
C ASN A 342 -5.55 4.54 6.25
N ILE A 343 -5.47 4.75 7.57
CA ILE A 343 -6.20 5.85 8.23
C ILE A 343 -5.29 7.07 8.30
N HIS A 344 -5.55 8.06 7.44
CA HIS A 344 -5.04 9.41 7.61
C HIS A 344 -6.01 10.23 8.46
N SER A 345 -5.52 10.83 9.55
CA SER A 345 -6.25 11.91 10.22
C SER A 345 -5.58 13.25 10.01
N GLN A 346 -6.23 14.13 9.24
CA GLN A 346 -5.95 15.56 9.32
C GLN A 346 -6.60 16.08 10.60
N THR A 347 -5.78 16.41 11.59
CA THR A 347 -6.27 17.12 12.78
C THR A 347 -6.40 18.60 12.43
N THR A 348 -7.62 19.05 12.13
CA THR A 348 -7.91 20.49 12.04
C THR A 348 -7.82 21.08 13.45
N LEU A 349 -6.72 21.79 13.74
CA LEU A 349 -6.58 22.64 14.92
C LEU A 349 -7.64 23.75 14.85
N ILE A 350 -8.82 23.54 15.44
CA ILE A 350 -9.74 24.64 15.72
C ILE A 350 -9.11 25.44 16.85
N ARG A 351 -8.41 26.53 16.51
CA ARG A 351 -8.01 27.53 17.51
C ARG A 351 -9.28 28.04 18.20
N PRO A 352 -9.33 28.08 19.54
CA PRO A 352 -10.40 28.78 20.22
C PRO A 352 -10.36 30.24 19.76
N GLN A 353 -11.46 30.70 19.15
CA GLN A 353 -11.73 32.12 19.00
C GLN A 353 -11.84 32.65 20.44
N PHE A 354 -10.86 33.46 20.86
CA PHE A 354 -10.95 34.23 22.10
C PHE A 354 -11.81 35.47 21.89
#